data_AF-A0A928H8X8-F1
#
_entry.id   AF-A0A928H8X8-F1
#
_cell.length_a   1.000
_cell.length_b   1.000
_cell.length_c   1.000
_cell.angle_alpha   90.00
_cell.angle_beta   90.00
_cell.angle_gamma   90.00
#
_symmetry.space_group_name_H-M   'P 1'
#
loop_
_entity.id
_entity.type
_entity.pdbx_description
1 polymer ?
#
loop_
_entity_poly.entity_id
_entity_poly.type
_entity_poly.pdbx_seq_one_letter_code
_entity_poly.pdbx_strand_id
1 'polypeptide(L)'
;MKNTNVETGVGGLGGRMGSACAAALLIGCIPAFALEVPSSIKCEGSYGGHLQGTDARGTNIWWSFTKTIVRTDLSGRVLASCDAPPHQGDLCVKGDTLYVAVNRGRFNTETEGESYVYSFDAMTLAQKRIWRLDMPMGAGGMTWRGDRFYVVGGLPPTHRVNYVHEYDTDFRLVRRHELNTGFTVMGIQTATIMDGEFLFGIYGGKGNLPGVLRCSPDFRVIRRYVEGGSTGFAKINGRMYTGSSPKILQDGKQRWTGTLLLSENFLADAKLLTNAWCEKGVFTDAPVNAAMVEVCAANGDVKLKFGDAWRENMKELAAKGHNAVFIDFACGYRYPSHPELAVKGAWSEEDVTRALDVAREEGLEPIPCMDFTSPRNSWLGAKNLPAASKESLDFCCDLIKDLVNVFGRARYFRIKTDGLSDETVRALNDAIIDRGYGSCPWSLKGASAAAR
;
A
#
# COMPACT_ATOMS: atom_id res chain seq x y z
N MET A 1 -14.52 63.72 -54.14
CA MET A 1 -15.82 64.03 -54.78
C MET A 1 -15.93 63.13 -56.00
N LYS A 2 -16.92 62.28 -56.26
CA LYS A 2 -18.19 61.81 -55.68
C LYS A 2 -18.19 60.28 -56.02
N ASN A 3 -18.60 59.37 -55.13
CA ASN A 3 -19.98 58.94 -54.89
C ASN A 3 -20.77 58.68 -56.20
N THR A 4 -21.47 57.58 -56.46
CA THR A 4 -22.10 56.59 -55.57
C THR A 4 -22.83 55.53 -56.43
N ASN A 5 -22.88 54.31 -55.89
CA ASN A 5 -24.02 53.37 -55.80
C ASN A 5 -24.81 52.85 -57.02
N VAL A 6 -25.05 51.53 -56.99
CA VAL A 6 -26.36 50.81 -56.82
C VAL A 6 -26.22 49.44 -57.50
N GLU A 7 -26.05 48.37 -56.71
CA GLU A 7 -27.01 47.29 -56.41
C GLU A 7 -27.45 46.43 -57.61
N THR A 8 -27.02 45.16 -57.63
CA THR A 8 -27.70 43.91 -57.22
C THR A 8 -28.39 43.19 -58.39
N GLY A 9 -28.00 41.92 -58.57
CA GLY A 9 -28.54 41.03 -59.59
C GLY A 9 -27.98 39.63 -59.36
N VAL A 10 -28.74 38.86 -58.60
CA VAL A 10 -28.49 37.50 -58.10
C VAL A 10 -28.45 36.47 -59.24
N GLY A 11 -27.56 35.49 -59.13
CA GLY A 11 -27.55 34.29 -59.96
C GLY A 11 -26.41 33.36 -59.56
N GLY A 12 -26.66 32.47 -58.60
CA GLY A 12 -25.69 31.50 -58.10
C GLY A 12 -25.49 30.29 -59.04
N LEU A 13 -24.68 29.35 -58.53
CA LEU A 13 -24.12 28.13 -59.13
C LEU A 13 -22.81 28.41 -59.91
N GLY A 14 -21.64 27.90 -59.54
CA GLY A 14 -21.31 26.85 -58.59
C GLY A 14 -20.15 26.02 -59.17
N GLY A 15 -18.95 26.25 -58.64
CA GLY A 15 -17.89 25.24 -58.52
C GLY A 15 -16.98 24.97 -59.72
N ARG A 16 -15.70 25.36 -59.58
CA ARG A 16 -14.58 24.41 -59.39
C ARG A 16 -13.28 25.19 -59.07
N MET A 17 -12.75 24.94 -57.89
CA MET A 17 -11.46 25.46 -57.40
C MET A 17 -10.30 24.72 -58.08
N GLY A 18 -9.37 25.50 -58.62
CA GLY A 18 -8.03 25.07 -58.99
C GLY A 18 -7.00 25.58 -57.97
N SER A 19 -6.18 24.65 -57.52
CA SER A 19 -4.84 24.70 -56.92
C SER A 19 -4.21 26.06 -56.56
N ALA A 20 -3.77 26.19 -55.31
CA ALA A 20 -2.61 26.99 -54.93
C ALA A 20 -1.83 26.29 -53.82
N CYS A 21 -0.53 26.10 -54.05
CA CYS A 21 0.43 25.44 -53.16
C CYS A 21 0.50 26.11 -51.78
N ALA A 22 0.26 25.33 -50.72
CA ALA A 22 0.56 25.70 -49.35
C ALA A 22 1.88 25.06 -48.92
N ALA A 23 2.86 25.88 -48.55
CA ALA A 23 4.07 25.45 -47.86
C ALA A 23 3.68 24.93 -46.46
N ALA A 24 3.81 23.61 -46.26
CA ALA A 24 3.55 22.99 -44.97
C ALA A 24 4.70 23.33 -44.01
N LEU A 25 4.44 24.20 -43.02
CA LEU A 25 5.20 24.22 -41.78
C LEU A 25 4.99 22.86 -41.10
N LEU A 26 6.00 22.01 -41.16
CA LEU A 26 6.14 20.87 -40.27
C LEU A 26 6.36 21.40 -38.85
N ILE A 27 5.26 21.64 -38.13
CA ILE A 27 5.28 21.68 -36.67
C ILE A 27 5.59 20.25 -36.26
N GLY A 28 6.88 19.96 -36.06
CA GLY A 28 7.32 18.71 -35.47
C GLY A 28 6.65 18.59 -34.10
N CYS A 29 5.71 17.64 -33.99
CA CYS A 29 5.31 17.12 -32.69
C CYS A 29 6.58 16.59 -32.03
N ILE A 30 7.14 17.37 -31.10
CA ILE A 30 8.11 16.85 -30.14
C ILE A 30 7.34 15.73 -29.43
N PRO A 31 7.77 14.46 -29.54
CA PRO A 31 7.16 13.42 -28.75
C PRO A 31 7.29 13.87 -27.30
N ALA A 32 6.17 13.96 -26.58
CA ALA A 32 6.19 14.14 -25.16
C ALA A 32 6.96 12.93 -24.61
N PHE A 33 8.26 13.11 -24.38
CA PHE A 33 9.05 12.19 -23.60
C PHE A 33 8.33 12.16 -22.25
N ALA A 34 7.56 11.10 -22.01
CA ALA A 34 7.09 10.78 -20.69
C ALA A 34 8.36 10.72 -19.85
N LEU A 35 8.56 11.73 -19.01
CA LEU A 35 9.75 11.84 -18.18
C LEU A 35 9.80 10.55 -17.37
N GLU A 36 10.80 9.71 -17.64
CA GLU A 36 10.91 8.41 -17.00
C GLU A 36 11.01 8.67 -15.50
N VAL A 37 9.98 8.28 -14.76
CA VAL A 37 9.86 8.65 -13.35
C VAL A 37 10.79 7.72 -12.58
N PRO A 38 11.86 8.23 -11.93
CA PRO A 38 12.96 7.40 -11.45
C PRO A 38 12.49 6.48 -10.32
N SER A 39 12.98 5.24 -10.31
CA SER A 39 12.65 4.26 -9.25
C SER A 39 13.10 4.71 -7.86
N SER A 40 14.08 5.62 -7.79
CA SER A 40 14.52 6.25 -6.55
C SER A 40 15.00 7.69 -6.77
N ILE A 41 14.81 8.54 -5.76
CA ILE A 41 15.31 9.91 -5.72
C ILE A 41 16.06 10.09 -4.40
N LYS A 42 17.35 10.42 -4.47
CA LYS A 42 18.19 10.59 -3.28
C LYS A 42 18.38 12.06 -2.98
N CYS A 43 18.00 12.51 -1.79
CA CYS A 43 18.31 13.85 -1.32
C CYS A 43 19.84 14.01 -1.23
N GLU A 44 20.38 15.04 -1.87
CA GLU A 44 21.78 15.41 -1.80
C GLU A 44 22.19 15.68 -0.35
N GLY A 45 23.40 15.24 0.03
CA GLY A 45 23.97 15.48 1.35
C GLY A 45 23.64 14.40 2.40
N SER A 46 23.97 14.75 3.65
CA SER A 46 23.69 13.97 4.85
C SER A 46 23.21 14.92 5.94
N TYR A 47 22.52 14.41 6.96
CA TYR A 47 21.83 15.26 7.95
C TYR A 47 21.93 14.71 9.37
N GLY A 48 21.63 15.59 10.34
CA GLY A 48 21.63 15.28 11.76
C GLY A 48 20.27 14.75 12.19
N GLY A 49 20.20 13.46 12.52
CA GLY A 49 18.95 12.74 12.76
C GLY A 49 18.31 12.23 11.46
N HIS A 50 17.41 11.26 11.60
CA HIS A 50 16.79 10.59 10.45
C HIS A 50 15.70 11.43 9.79
N LEU A 51 15.35 11.05 8.57
CA LEU A 51 14.19 11.58 7.84
C LEU A 51 12.91 11.18 8.59
N GLN A 52 12.03 12.15 8.77
CA GLN A 52 10.78 12.05 9.52
C GLN A 52 9.59 12.12 8.58
N GLY A 53 9.74 12.85 7.47
CA GLY A 53 8.70 13.01 6.50
C GLY A 53 9.12 13.73 5.25
N THR A 54 8.23 13.68 4.25
CA THR A 54 8.43 14.30 2.93
C THR A 54 7.10 14.75 2.37
N ASP A 55 7.16 15.68 1.43
CA ASP A 55 6.05 16.03 0.54
C ASP A 55 6.61 16.50 -0.80
N ALA A 56 5.81 16.47 -1.86
CA ALA A 56 6.23 16.89 -3.19
C ALA A 56 5.12 17.62 -3.94
N ARG A 57 5.51 18.65 -4.71
CA ARG A 57 4.60 19.43 -5.54
C ARG A 57 5.34 20.00 -6.74
N GLY A 58 4.82 19.69 -7.93
CA GLY A 58 5.47 20.08 -9.18
C GLY A 58 6.87 19.45 -9.27
N THR A 59 7.89 20.30 -9.43
CA THR A 59 9.29 19.87 -9.53
C THR A 59 10.06 19.91 -8.20
N ASN A 60 9.37 20.19 -7.09
CA ASN A 60 10.00 20.33 -5.77
C ASN A 60 9.65 19.17 -4.85
N ILE A 61 10.62 18.79 -4.04
CA ILE A 61 10.47 17.82 -2.96
C ILE A 61 10.96 18.47 -1.66
N TRP A 62 10.19 18.33 -0.60
CA TRP A 62 10.54 18.78 0.74
C TRP A 62 10.85 17.59 1.64
N TRP A 63 11.87 17.74 2.47
CA TRP A 63 12.39 16.69 3.35
C TRP A 63 12.52 17.25 4.76
N SER A 64 11.86 16.60 5.71
CA SER A 64 11.97 16.92 7.13
C SER A 64 12.91 15.92 7.79
N PHE A 65 14.13 16.35 8.10
CA PHE A 65 15.02 15.62 9.00
C PHE A 65 14.86 16.15 10.41
N THR A 66 15.19 15.34 11.42
CA THR A 66 15.03 15.69 12.85
C THR A 66 15.56 17.09 13.21
N LYS A 67 16.60 17.60 12.52
CA LYS A 67 17.26 18.88 12.79
C LYS A 67 17.39 19.80 11.57
N THR A 68 16.86 19.42 10.41
CA THR A 68 17.09 20.16 9.15
C THR A 68 15.90 19.99 8.24
N ILE A 69 15.44 21.07 7.61
CA ILE A 69 14.45 21.02 6.54
C ILE A 69 15.16 21.33 5.23
N VAL A 70 14.85 20.57 4.20
CA VAL A 70 15.51 20.64 2.89
C VAL A 70 14.47 20.70 1.80
N ARG A 71 14.73 21.49 0.76
CA ARG A 71 14.00 21.46 -0.51
C ARG A 71 14.96 21.05 -1.62
N THR A 72 14.55 20.10 -2.45
CA THR A 72 15.31 19.64 -3.62
C THR A 72 14.49 19.75 -4.89
N ASP A 73 15.15 19.62 -6.05
CA ASP A 73 14.47 19.26 -7.29
C ASP A 73 14.19 17.74 -7.37
N LEU A 74 13.62 17.29 -8.49
CA LEU A 74 13.31 15.87 -8.76
C LEU A 74 14.56 14.98 -8.96
N SER A 75 15.73 15.56 -9.19
CA SER A 75 17.01 14.81 -9.20
C SER A 75 17.57 14.60 -7.78
N GLY A 76 16.98 15.28 -6.79
CA GLY A 76 17.43 15.27 -5.40
C GLY A 76 18.48 16.33 -5.08
N ARG A 77 18.81 17.23 -6.03
CA ARG A 77 19.74 18.34 -5.82
C ARG A 77 19.13 19.37 -4.86
N VAL A 78 19.90 19.80 -3.86
CA VAL A 78 19.44 20.79 -2.87
C VAL A 78 19.25 22.17 -3.52
N LEU A 79 18.07 22.74 -3.32
CA LEU A 79 17.70 24.09 -3.76
C LEU A 79 17.60 25.07 -2.60
N ALA A 80 17.23 24.59 -1.41
CA ALA A 80 17.24 25.37 -0.17
C ALA A 80 17.36 24.42 1.03
N SER A 81 17.93 24.90 2.12
CA SER A 81 17.97 24.18 3.40
C SER A 81 17.99 25.16 4.55
N CYS A 82 17.37 24.80 5.67
CA CYS A 82 17.50 25.53 6.92
C CYS A 82 17.72 24.57 8.10
N ASP A 83 18.51 25.00 9.07
CA ASP A 83 18.55 24.33 10.36
C ASP A 83 17.21 24.52 11.07
N ALA A 84 16.76 23.48 11.75
CA ALA A 84 15.52 23.48 12.50
C ALA A 84 15.80 23.02 13.93
N PRO A 85 15.04 23.51 14.92
CA PRO A 85 15.10 22.97 16.27
C PRO A 85 14.89 21.44 16.25
N PRO A 86 15.59 20.68 17.10
CA PRO A 86 15.45 19.22 17.12
C PRO A 86 14.00 18.77 17.30
N HIS A 87 13.66 17.60 16.76
CA HIS A 87 12.34 16.95 16.78
C HIS A 87 11.32 17.50 15.78
N GLN A 88 11.79 17.90 14.59
CA GLN A 88 10.89 18.00 13.44
C GLN A 88 10.27 16.62 13.15
N GLY A 89 8.98 16.57 12.84
CA GLY A 89 8.24 15.39 12.40
C GLY A 89 7.94 15.46 10.90
N ASP A 90 6.85 14.84 10.46
CA ASP A 90 6.37 14.92 9.09
C ASP A 90 5.95 16.33 8.67
N LEU A 91 5.84 16.54 7.37
CA LEU A 91 5.49 17.84 6.78
C LEU A 91 4.45 17.73 5.67
N CYS A 92 3.78 18.85 5.37
CA CYS A 92 2.93 18.97 4.20
C CYS A 92 2.95 20.40 3.64
N VAL A 93 2.78 20.54 2.33
CA VAL A 93 2.72 21.83 1.62
C VAL A 93 1.28 22.18 1.28
N LYS A 94 0.82 23.37 1.70
CA LYS A 94 -0.46 23.96 1.30
C LYS A 94 -0.22 25.37 0.76
N GLY A 95 -0.47 25.57 -0.54
CA GLY A 95 -0.14 26.83 -1.21
C GLY A 95 1.37 27.06 -1.23
N ASP A 96 1.81 28.22 -0.75
CA ASP A 96 3.22 28.64 -0.68
C ASP A 96 3.81 28.48 0.74
N THR A 97 3.14 27.68 1.58
CA THR A 97 3.54 27.44 2.96
C THR A 97 3.78 25.96 3.18
N LEU A 98 4.93 25.66 3.76
CA LEU A 98 5.27 24.35 4.29
C LEU A 98 4.89 24.31 5.77
N TYR A 99 4.20 23.27 6.20
CA TYR A 99 3.84 23.04 7.60
C TYR A 99 4.51 21.78 8.10
N VAL A 100 5.04 21.81 9.32
CA VAL A 100 5.78 20.71 9.94
C VAL A 100 5.20 20.42 11.32
N ALA A 101 4.87 19.15 11.58
CA ALA A 101 4.48 18.67 12.89
C ALA A 101 5.72 18.62 13.80
N VAL A 102 5.64 19.16 15.01
CA VAL A 102 6.79 19.22 15.93
C VAL A 102 6.35 18.81 17.33
N ASN A 103 7.13 17.95 17.97
CA ASN A 103 6.98 17.66 19.40
C ASN A 103 8.21 18.12 20.18
N ARG A 104 8.01 18.85 21.28
CA ARG A 104 9.09 19.32 22.17
C ARG A 104 9.09 18.66 23.54
N GLY A 105 8.00 17.95 23.87
CA GLY A 105 7.85 17.21 25.12
C GLY A 105 8.26 15.75 24.99
N ARG A 106 7.86 14.93 25.96
CA ARG A 106 8.11 13.49 25.93
C ARG A 106 7.08 12.81 25.04
N PHE A 107 7.53 12.44 23.84
CA PHE A 107 6.70 11.77 22.83
C PHE A 107 6.15 10.44 23.36
N ASN A 108 4.97 10.05 22.85
CA ASN A 108 4.39 8.73 23.14
C ASN A 108 4.00 8.50 24.60
N THR A 109 3.60 9.56 25.29
CA THR A 109 3.08 9.55 26.66
C THR A 109 1.67 10.10 26.69
N GLU A 110 0.94 9.88 27.77
CA GLU A 110 -0.45 10.34 27.89
C GLU A 110 -0.57 11.87 27.88
N THR A 111 0.36 12.56 28.54
CA THR A 111 0.20 13.98 28.91
C THR A 111 1.46 14.83 28.74
N GLU A 112 2.63 14.23 28.52
CA GLU A 112 3.91 14.96 28.56
C GLU A 112 4.38 15.41 27.16
N GLY A 113 3.62 15.12 26.11
CA GLY A 113 3.90 15.62 24.76
C GLY A 113 3.61 17.12 24.66
N GLU A 114 4.45 17.84 23.93
CA GLU A 114 4.23 19.24 23.62
C GLU A 114 4.18 19.42 22.11
N SER A 115 2.96 19.46 21.58
CA SER A 115 2.70 19.43 20.15
C SER A 115 2.57 20.82 19.55
N TYR A 116 3.22 21.01 18.40
CA TYR A 116 3.21 22.26 17.66
C TYR A 116 3.10 22.01 16.15
N VAL A 117 2.70 23.03 15.40
CA VAL A 117 2.97 23.14 13.97
C VAL A 117 3.86 24.34 13.72
N TYR A 118 4.93 24.13 12.98
CA TYR A 118 5.81 25.20 12.52
C TYR A 118 5.53 25.42 11.03
N SER A 119 5.45 26.67 10.60
CA SER A 119 5.30 27.02 9.19
C SER A 119 6.53 27.70 8.64
N PHE A 120 6.79 27.46 7.37
CA PHE A 120 7.89 28.00 6.61
C PHE A 120 7.39 28.49 5.26
N ASP A 121 8.08 29.44 4.67
CA ASP A 121 7.98 29.69 3.26
C ASP A 121 8.38 28.44 2.47
N ALA A 122 7.51 27.95 1.59
CA ALA A 122 7.78 26.69 0.90
C ALA A 122 9.02 26.76 0.00
N MET A 123 9.37 27.93 -0.55
CA MET A 123 10.48 28.05 -1.49
C MET A 123 11.80 28.39 -0.79
N THR A 124 11.77 29.35 0.14
CA THR A 124 12.97 29.85 0.83
C THR A 124 13.26 29.14 2.15
N LEU A 125 12.28 28.40 2.70
CA LEU A 125 12.33 27.76 4.02
C LEU A 125 12.51 28.77 5.18
N ALA A 126 12.18 30.05 4.97
CA ALA A 126 12.14 31.03 6.04
C ALA A 126 10.97 30.71 7.00
N GLN A 127 11.25 30.51 8.29
CA GLN A 127 10.22 30.22 9.30
C GLN A 127 9.25 31.41 9.44
N LYS A 128 7.95 31.14 9.38
CA LYS A 128 6.87 32.13 9.44
C LYS A 128 6.23 32.20 10.82
N ARG A 129 5.55 31.12 11.23
CA ARG A 129 4.71 31.09 12.44
C ARG A 129 4.74 29.73 13.12
N ILE A 130 4.50 29.73 14.43
CA ILE A 130 4.37 28.55 15.28
C ILE A 130 2.99 28.55 15.93
N TRP A 131 2.32 27.40 15.94
CA TRP A 131 1.08 27.15 16.68
C TRP A 131 1.31 26.05 17.69
N ARG A 132 0.74 26.20 18.89
CA ARG A 132 0.64 25.12 19.88
C ARG A 132 -0.66 24.37 19.65
N LEU A 133 -0.61 23.04 19.72
CA LEU A 133 -1.75 22.16 19.48
C LEU A 133 -2.31 21.59 20.78
N ASP A 134 -3.61 21.32 20.79
CA ASP A 134 -4.28 20.51 21.81
C ASP A 134 -4.12 19.01 21.46
N MET A 135 -2.91 18.51 21.69
CA MET A 135 -2.53 17.13 21.38
C MET A 135 -1.45 16.65 22.37
N PRO A 136 -1.81 15.99 23.47
CA PRO A 136 -0.90 15.72 24.58
C PRO A 136 0.08 14.56 24.36
N MET A 137 -0.14 13.73 23.33
CA MET A 137 0.71 12.55 23.04
C MET A 137 1.93 12.85 22.16
N GLY A 138 2.06 14.11 21.70
CA GLY A 138 3.13 14.56 20.81
C GLY A 138 2.77 14.39 19.34
N ALA A 139 2.87 15.48 18.56
CA ALA A 139 2.69 15.49 17.12
C ALA A 139 3.89 14.85 16.42
N GLY A 140 3.60 13.91 15.51
CA GLY A 140 4.58 13.19 14.71
C GLY A 140 4.36 13.39 13.21
N GLY A 141 3.11 13.27 12.76
CA GLY A 141 2.73 13.33 11.34
C GLY A 141 1.70 14.40 11.03
N MET A 142 1.64 14.92 9.79
CA MET A 142 0.53 15.79 9.39
C MET A 142 0.23 15.80 7.90
N THR A 143 -1.04 16.07 7.56
CA THR A 143 -1.46 16.38 6.20
C THR A 143 -2.62 17.38 6.20
N TRP A 144 -3.13 17.74 5.03
CA TRP A 144 -4.27 18.63 4.89
C TRP A 144 -5.24 18.13 3.82
N ARG A 145 -6.53 18.44 4.00
CA ARG A 145 -7.57 18.17 3.00
C ARG A 145 -8.60 19.30 3.02
N GLY A 146 -8.86 19.90 1.86
CA GLY A 146 -9.73 21.07 1.78
C GLY A 146 -9.22 22.17 2.71
N ASP A 147 -10.03 22.60 3.67
CA ASP A 147 -9.67 23.63 4.65
C ASP A 147 -9.44 23.09 6.06
N ARG A 148 -9.02 21.82 6.16
CA ARG A 148 -8.69 21.15 7.42
C ARG A 148 -7.27 20.61 7.41
N PHE A 149 -6.63 20.70 8.56
CA PHE A 149 -5.37 19.99 8.85
C PHE A 149 -5.64 18.76 9.69
N TYR A 150 -4.87 17.70 9.46
CA TYR A 150 -4.98 16.44 10.20
C TYR A 150 -3.61 16.12 10.77
N VAL A 151 -3.51 16.08 12.10
CA VAL A 151 -2.25 15.83 12.81
C VAL A 151 -2.35 14.51 13.57
N VAL A 152 -1.31 13.71 13.44
CA VAL A 152 -1.15 12.37 14.02
C VAL A 152 0.16 12.28 14.79
N GLY A 153 0.35 11.25 15.61
CA GLY A 153 1.55 11.19 16.45
C GLY A 153 1.53 10.05 17.44
N GLY A 154 2.07 10.32 18.63
CA GLY A 154 2.35 9.32 19.66
C GLY A 154 1.15 8.48 20.07
N LEU A 155 1.42 7.20 20.39
CA LEU A 155 0.50 6.24 20.96
C LEU A 155 1.11 5.52 22.18
N PRO A 156 0.72 5.90 23.41
CA PRO A 156 1.19 5.22 24.62
C PRO A 156 0.99 3.69 24.55
N PRO A 157 1.88 2.85 25.13
CA PRO A 157 1.77 1.38 25.06
C PRO A 157 0.48 0.80 25.67
N THR A 158 -0.18 1.57 26.52
CA THR A 158 -1.49 1.29 27.14
C THR A 158 -2.64 1.37 26.13
N HIS A 159 -2.47 2.10 25.04
CA HIS A 159 -3.52 2.38 24.07
C HIS A 159 -3.63 1.32 22.98
N ARG A 160 -4.81 1.21 22.38
CA ARG A 160 -5.15 0.24 21.32
C ARG A 160 -5.79 0.88 20.08
N VAL A 161 -5.97 2.20 20.09
CA VAL A 161 -6.52 2.97 18.98
C VAL A 161 -5.61 4.16 18.70
N ASN A 162 -5.34 4.46 17.43
CA ASN A 162 -4.62 5.67 17.05
C ASN A 162 -5.56 6.86 16.95
N TYR A 163 -5.01 8.06 16.99
CA TYR A 163 -5.79 9.30 16.95
C TYR A 163 -5.38 10.19 15.77
N VAL A 164 -6.39 10.70 15.07
CA VAL A 164 -6.22 11.79 14.10
C VAL A 164 -6.90 13.02 14.68
N HIS A 165 -6.13 14.09 14.86
CA HIS A 165 -6.64 15.36 15.37
C HIS A 165 -6.88 16.28 14.17
N GLU A 166 -8.14 16.60 13.92
CA GLU A 166 -8.58 17.51 12.87
C GLU A 166 -8.61 18.94 13.40
N TYR A 167 -8.02 19.85 12.64
CA TYR A 167 -7.92 21.27 12.96
C TYR A 167 -8.46 22.14 11.83
N ASP A 168 -8.88 23.36 12.17
CA ASP A 168 -9.11 24.43 11.20
C ASP A 168 -7.78 25.03 10.68
N THR A 169 -7.86 26.02 9.81
CA THR A 169 -6.69 26.70 9.22
C THR A 169 -5.88 27.53 10.21
N ASP A 170 -6.41 27.80 11.40
CA ASP A 170 -5.73 28.50 12.51
C ASP A 170 -5.21 27.52 13.58
N PHE A 171 -5.27 26.22 13.31
CA PHE A 171 -4.91 25.15 14.24
C PHE A 171 -5.74 25.13 15.53
N ARG A 172 -7.03 25.49 15.46
CA ARG A 172 -8.00 25.20 16.52
C ARG A 172 -8.56 23.80 16.33
N LEU A 173 -8.57 22.99 17.38
CA LEU A 173 -9.04 21.61 17.33
C LEU A 173 -10.53 21.59 16.98
N VAL A 174 -10.87 20.85 15.93
CA VAL A 174 -12.25 20.64 15.47
C VAL A 174 -12.77 19.32 16.02
N ARG A 175 -11.99 18.24 15.86
CA ARG A 175 -12.39 16.90 16.27
C ARG A 175 -11.18 15.99 16.44
N ARG A 176 -11.26 15.07 17.39
CA ARG A 176 -10.37 13.89 17.47
C ARG A 176 -11.11 12.67 16.91
N HIS A 177 -10.50 12.00 15.94
CA HIS A 177 -10.99 10.75 15.35
C HIS A 177 -10.19 9.58 15.93
N GLU A 178 -10.89 8.50 16.27
CA GLU A 178 -10.27 7.27 16.76
C GLU A 178 -10.17 6.25 15.61
N LEU A 179 -8.99 5.69 15.44
CA LEU A 179 -8.68 4.68 14.44
C LEU A 179 -8.49 3.34 15.13
N ASN A 180 -9.38 2.39 14.86
CA ASN A 180 -9.33 1.03 15.41
C ASN A 180 -8.24 0.17 14.74
N THR A 181 -6.98 0.55 14.97
CA THR A 181 -5.79 -0.06 14.33
C THR A 181 -5.18 -1.18 15.15
N GLY A 182 -5.56 -1.32 16.41
CA GLY A 182 -4.73 -1.97 17.42
C GLY A 182 -3.54 -1.10 17.81
N PHE A 183 -2.63 -1.68 18.58
CA PHE A 183 -1.39 -1.01 18.98
C PHE A 183 -0.45 -0.81 17.79
N THR A 184 0.18 0.37 17.72
CA THR A 184 1.26 0.70 16.79
C THR A 184 2.44 1.26 17.58
N VAL A 185 3.65 0.76 17.32
CA VAL A 185 4.86 1.22 18.03
C VAL A 185 5.06 2.70 17.78
N MET A 186 5.00 3.48 18.87
CA MET A 186 5.14 4.94 18.89
C MET A 186 4.06 5.72 18.12
N GLY A 187 2.96 5.08 17.73
CA GLY A 187 1.87 5.72 17.00
C GLY A 187 2.16 5.96 15.52
N ILE A 188 1.34 6.80 14.89
CA ILE A 188 1.44 7.16 13.47
C ILE A 188 2.45 8.29 13.29
N GLN A 189 3.34 8.14 12.30
CA GLN A 189 4.50 9.01 12.11
C GLN A 189 4.34 9.97 10.94
N THR A 190 3.65 9.52 9.89
CA THR A 190 3.49 10.30 8.66
C THR A 190 2.05 10.24 8.19
N ALA A 191 1.63 11.26 7.47
CA ALA A 191 0.29 11.34 6.89
C ALA A 191 0.34 11.94 5.49
N THR A 192 -0.41 11.36 4.57
CA THR A 192 -0.67 11.99 3.27
C THR A 192 -2.05 11.62 2.76
N ILE A 193 -2.43 12.17 1.62
CA ILE A 193 -3.68 11.85 0.93
C ILE A 193 -3.36 11.37 -0.46
N MET A 194 -3.94 10.22 -0.80
CA MET A 194 -3.85 9.67 -2.14
C MET A 194 -5.20 9.11 -2.56
N ASP A 195 -5.64 9.49 -3.75
CA ASP A 195 -6.88 9.03 -4.38
C ASP A 195 -8.10 9.17 -3.46
N GLY A 196 -8.12 10.29 -2.72
CA GLY A 196 -9.19 10.64 -1.79
C GLY A 196 -9.09 10.01 -0.40
N GLU A 197 -8.18 9.07 -0.18
CA GLU A 197 -8.00 8.36 1.09
C GLU A 197 -6.78 8.86 1.86
N PHE A 198 -6.82 8.71 3.18
CA PHE A 198 -5.68 9.00 4.05
C PHE A 198 -4.70 7.83 4.05
N LEU A 199 -3.41 8.13 3.99
CA LEU A 199 -2.33 7.17 4.15
C LEU A 199 -1.53 7.57 5.39
N PHE A 200 -1.33 6.62 6.30
CA PHE A 200 -0.64 6.84 7.57
C PHE A 200 0.53 5.87 7.72
N GLY A 201 1.75 6.37 7.84
CA GLY A 201 2.94 5.54 8.05
C GLY A 201 3.13 5.18 9.52
N ILE A 202 3.44 3.91 9.79
CA ILE A 202 3.67 3.39 11.14
C ILE A 202 5.03 2.69 11.22
N TYR A 203 5.72 2.82 12.36
CA TYR A 203 7.01 2.17 12.57
C TYR A 203 6.87 0.66 12.71
N GLY A 204 7.94 -0.05 12.32
CA GLY A 204 8.17 -1.43 12.72
C GLY A 204 8.83 -1.51 14.09
N GLY A 205 8.62 -2.62 14.80
CA GLY A 205 9.24 -2.86 16.10
C GLY A 205 8.65 -4.06 16.82
N LYS A 206 9.05 -4.24 18.09
CA LYS A 206 8.55 -5.35 18.93
C LYS A 206 7.01 -5.29 19.01
N GLY A 207 6.35 -6.30 18.46
CA GLY A 207 4.88 -6.41 18.45
C GLY A 207 4.17 -5.56 17.39
N ASN A 208 4.88 -4.92 16.45
CA ASN A 208 4.25 -4.15 15.37
C ASN A 208 5.05 -4.24 14.07
N LEU A 209 4.41 -4.70 12.98
CA LEU A 209 5.04 -4.65 11.66
C LEU A 209 5.06 -3.21 11.13
N PRO A 210 6.14 -2.77 10.44
CA PRO A 210 6.14 -1.48 9.76
C PRO A 210 5.08 -1.48 8.66
N GLY A 211 4.61 -0.30 8.26
CA GLY A 211 3.66 -0.25 7.16
C GLY A 211 2.91 1.05 6.97
N VAL A 212 1.89 0.96 6.12
CA VAL A 212 0.95 2.03 5.81
C VAL A 212 -0.46 1.60 6.19
N LEU A 213 -1.18 2.47 6.89
CA LEU A 213 -2.61 2.36 7.08
C LEU A 213 -3.30 3.22 6.03
N ARG A 214 -4.16 2.63 5.21
CA ARG A 214 -5.01 3.33 4.24
C ARG A 214 -6.41 3.46 4.83
N CYS A 215 -6.83 4.69 5.05
CA CYS A 215 -8.06 5.02 5.75
C CYS A 215 -9.03 5.77 4.84
N SER A 216 -10.30 5.38 4.85
CA SER A 216 -11.35 6.11 4.15
C SER A 216 -11.46 7.57 4.65
N PRO A 217 -11.99 8.50 3.82
CA PRO A 217 -12.27 9.89 4.19
C PRO A 217 -12.93 10.14 5.54
N ASP A 218 -13.75 9.20 6.00
CA ASP A 218 -14.56 9.24 7.22
C ASP A 218 -13.96 8.41 8.36
N PHE A 219 -12.75 7.88 8.17
CA PHE A 219 -11.99 7.08 9.13
C PHE A 219 -12.65 5.76 9.56
N ARG A 220 -13.65 5.27 8.82
CA ARG A 220 -14.39 4.04 9.15
C ARG A 220 -13.76 2.77 8.61
N VAL A 221 -13.13 2.85 7.44
CA VAL A 221 -12.48 1.71 6.79
C VAL A 221 -10.98 1.90 6.89
N ILE A 222 -10.29 0.90 7.44
CA ILE A 222 -8.84 0.90 7.63
C ILE A 222 -8.28 -0.38 6.99
N ARG A 223 -7.33 -0.21 6.08
CA ARG A 223 -6.54 -1.30 5.48
C ARG A 223 -5.09 -1.14 5.88
N ARG A 224 -4.39 -2.24 6.18
CA ARG A 224 -2.98 -2.23 6.58
C ARG A 224 -2.13 -2.92 5.52
N TYR A 225 -1.03 -2.28 5.15
CA TYR A 225 -0.04 -2.77 4.19
C TYR A 225 1.31 -2.85 4.88
N VAL A 226 2.06 -3.93 4.67
CA VAL A 226 3.28 -4.26 5.44
C VAL A 226 4.53 -3.82 4.68
N GLU A 227 4.69 -2.51 4.46
CA GLU A 227 5.96 -1.92 4.02
C GLU A 227 5.94 -0.38 4.06
N GLY A 228 7.11 0.21 4.32
CA GLY A 228 7.37 1.63 4.05
C GLY A 228 6.56 2.66 4.84
N GLY A 229 6.55 3.89 4.31
CA GLY A 229 5.71 5.02 4.73
C GLY A 229 6.11 5.76 6.00
N SER A 230 6.77 5.11 6.96
CA SER A 230 7.08 5.71 8.28
C SER A 230 8.07 6.88 8.28
N THR A 231 8.76 7.15 7.16
CA THR A 231 9.72 8.25 7.04
C THR A 231 9.42 9.18 5.86
N GLY A 232 8.19 9.14 5.35
CA GLY A 232 7.68 10.13 4.41
C GLY A 232 6.91 9.53 3.26
N PHE A 233 6.10 10.38 2.64
CA PHE A 233 5.39 10.09 1.40
C PHE A 233 5.65 11.19 0.39
N ALA A 234 5.59 10.88 -0.89
CA ALA A 234 5.57 11.91 -1.93
C ALA A 234 4.75 11.45 -3.13
N LYS A 235 3.95 12.36 -3.69
CA LYS A 235 3.25 12.15 -4.95
C LYS A 235 3.93 12.94 -6.05
N ILE A 236 4.59 12.25 -6.97
CA ILE A 236 5.37 12.86 -8.05
C ILE A 236 4.81 12.31 -9.37
N ASN A 237 4.31 13.21 -10.23
CA ASN A 237 3.70 12.86 -11.51
C ASN A 237 2.63 11.75 -11.41
N GLY A 238 1.80 11.81 -10.37
CA GLY A 238 0.76 10.82 -10.11
C GLY A 238 1.24 9.53 -9.45
N ARG A 239 2.55 9.27 -9.41
CA ARG A 239 3.15 8.08 -8.80
C ARG A 239 3.47 8.32 -7.33
N MET A 240 3.38 7.25 -6.55
CA MET A 240 3.64 7.28 -5.12
C MET A 240 5.06 6.88 -4.79
N TYR A 241 5.65 7.59 -3.83
CA TYR A 241 6.94 7.27 -3.23
C TYR A 241 6.84 7.17 -1.72
N THR A 242 7.69 6.33 -1.13
CA THR A 242 7.89 6.27 0.32
C THR A 242 9.32 6.64 0.68
N GLY A 243 9.47 7.31 1.82
CA GLY A 243 10.76 7.70 2.37
C GLY A 243 11.54 6.52 2.95
N SER A 244 12.86 6.63 2.86
CA SER A 244 13.84 5.78 3.52
C SER A 244 14.97 6.66 4.07
N SER A 245 15.46 6.32 5.26
CA SER A 245 16.54 7.07 5.91
C SER A 245 17.72 6.21 6.34
N PRO A 246 18.60 5.82 5.40
CA PRO A 246 19.80 5.09 5.72
C PRO A 246 20.72 5.90 6.64
N LYS A 247 21.18 5.23 7.70
CA LYS A 247 22.21 5.72 8.61
C LYS A 247 23.59 5.45 8.00
N ILE A 248 24.46 6.46 8.03
CA ILE A 248 25.85 6.37 7.56
C ILE A 248 26.81 6.88 8.64
N LEU A 249 28.08 6.51 8.51
CA LEU A 249 29.17 7.09 9.27
C LEU A 249 29.97 8.03 8.37
N GLN A 250 30.11 9.28 8.77
CA GLN A 250 30.87 10.29 8.03
C GLN A 250 31.70 11.10 9.03
N ASP A 251 33.02 11.14 8.82
CA ASP A 251 33.98 11.83 9.69
C ASP A 251 33.86 11.42 11.17
N GLY A 252 33.64 10.12 11.41
CA GLY A 252 33.45 9.55 12.75
C GLY A 252 32.12 9.93 13.43
N LYS A 253 31.23 10.65 12.73
CA LYS A 253 29.92 11.06 13.25
C LYS A 253 28.80 10.29 12.56
N GLN A 254 27.78 9.93 13.35
CA GLN A 254 26.56 9.33 12.83
C GLN A 254 25.74 10.37 12.06
N ARG A 255 25.40 10.04 10.82
CA ARG A 255 24.66 10.90 9.88
C ARG A 255 23.56 10.09 9.18
N TRP A 256 22.62 10.76 8.55
CA TRP A 256 21.52 10.12 7.83
C TRP A 256 21.38 10.70 6.44
N THR A 257 20.89 9.88 5.52
CA THR A 257 20.51 10.29 4.16
C THR A 257 19.00 10.16 4.00
N GLY A 258 18.45 10.79 2.96
CA GLY A 258 17.05 10.65 2.58
C GLY A 258 16.93 10.09 1.17
N THR A 259 16.09 9.09 0.98
CA THR A 259 15.78 8.53 -0.32
C THR A 259 14.27 8.33 -0.43
N LEU A 260 13.67 8.78 -1.53
CA LEU A 260 12.33 8.37 -1.93
C LEU A 260 12.43 7.15 -2.83
N LEU A 261 11.67 6.11 -2.53
CA LEU A 261 11.59 4.88 -3.31
C LEU A 261 10.21 4.78 -3.94
N LEU A 262 10.15 4.49 -5.23
CA LEU A 262 8.90 4.30 -5.96
C LEU A 262 8.10 3.15 -5.34
N SER A 263 6.81 3.38 -5.12
CA SER A 263 5.94 2.59 -4.24
C SER A 263 4.59 2.27 -4.90
N GLU A 264 4.56 2.13 -6.23
CA GLU A 264 3.31 1.92 -6.98
C GLU A 264 2.60 0.60 -6.67
N ASN A 265 3.35 -0.43 -6.28
CA ASN A 265 2.79 -1.76 -6.06
C ASN A 265 2.02 -1.87 -4.73
N PHE A 266 2.08 -0.86 -3.86
CA PHE A 266 1.37 -0.88 -2.57
C PHE A 266 -0.11 -0.53 -2.67
N LEU A 267 -0.55 0.12 -3.76
CA LEU A 267 -1.79 0.90 -3.75
C LEU A 267 -2.77 0.56 -4.88
N ALA A 268 -2.38 -0.30 -5.83
CA ALA A 268 -3.33 -0.84 -6.78
C ALA A 268 -4.28 -1.81 -6.06
N ASP A 269 -5.58 -1.57 -6.23
CA ASP A 269 -6.65 -2.46 -5.79
C ASP A 269 -6.41 -3.84 -6.39
N ALA A 270 -5.90 -4.75 -5.56
CA ALA A 270 -5.78 -6.14 -5.95
C ALA A 270 -7.20 -6.65 -6.25
N LYS A 271 -7.52 -6.88 -7.52
CA LYS A 271 -8.66 -7.69 -7.92
C LYS A 271 -8.21 -9.14 -7.86
N LEU A 272 -8.84 -9.88 -6.95
CA LEU A 272 -8.33 -11.11 -6.38
C LEU A 272 -9.03 -12.31 -7.00
N LEU A 273 -8.27 -13.15 -7.69
CA LEU A 273 -8.71 -14.51 -8.01
C LEU A 273 -8.18 -15.45 -6.94
N THR A 274 -8.95 -16.48 -6.56
CA THR A 274 -8.63 -17.32 -5.41
C THR A 274 -8.30 -18.77 -5.71
N ASN A 275 -7.91 -19.15 -6.93
CA ASN A 275 -7.67 -20.56 -7.27
C ASN A 275 -6.73 -20.71 -8.47
N ALA A 276 -5.76 -21.63 -8.38
CA ALA A 276 -4.97 -22.07 -9.53
C ALA A 276 -5.36 -23.50 -9.91
N TRP A 277 -6.40 -23.65 -10.73
CA TRP A 277 -6.77 -24.94 -11.32
C TRP A 277 -7.05 -24.75 -12.81
N CYS A 278 -6.44 -25.56 -13.68
CA CYS A 278 -6.62 -25.44 -15.13
C CYS A 278 -6.85 -26.78 -15.83
N GLU A 279 -8.10 -27.01 -16.22
CA GLU A 279 -8.46 -27.40 -17.58
C GLU A 279 -9.44 -26.34 -18.09
N LYS A 280 -9.19 -25.79 -19.30
CA LYS A 280 -9.89 -24.66 -19.95
C LYS A 280 -11.26 -24.27 -19.33
N GLY A 281 -11.33 -23.05 -18.78
CA GLY A 281 -12.56 -22.26 -18.84
C GLY A 281 -13.32 -21.91 -17.56
N VAL A 282 -12.68 -21.65 -16.41
CA VAL A 282 -13.37 -20.99 -15.27
C VAL A 282 -12.47 -19.96 -14.57
N PHE A 283 -12.52 -18.70 -15.02
CA PHE A 283 -12.26 -17.54 -14.16
C PHE A 283 -13.59 -16.82 -13.96
N THR A 284 -14.33 -17.20 -12.93
CA THR A 284 -15.45 -16.39 -12.46
C THR A 284 -15.00 -15.63 -11.22
N ASP A 285 -15.48 -14.40 -11.06
CA ASP A 285 -15.42 -13.62 -9.80
C ASP A 285 -16.19 -14.31 -8.64
N ALA A 286 -16.79 -15.48 -8.89
CA ALA A 286 -17.55 -16.26 -7.93
C ALA A 286 -16.65 -17.23 -7.12
N PRO A 287 -16.89 -17.40 -5.81
CA PRO A 287 -16.22 -18.43 -5.01
C PRO A 287 -16.51 -19.83 -5.58
N VAL A 288 -15.58 -20.77 -5.38
CA VAL A 288 -15.70 -22.20 -5.71
C VAL A 288 -17.13 -22.67 -5.42
N ASN A 289 -17.85 -23.10 -6.44
CA ASN A 289 -19.21 -23.62 -6.25
C ASN A 289 -19.16 -25.08 -5.77
N ALA A 290 -20.23 -25.53 -5.11
CA ALA A 290 -20.35 -26.89 -4.59
C ALA A 290 -20.17 -27.98 -5.67
N ALA A 291 -20.44 -27.67 -6.94
CA ALA A 291 -20.24 -28.58 -8.06
C ALA A 291 -18.75 -28.92 -8.32
N MET A 292 -17.83 -28.00 -8.06
CA MET A 292 -16.37 -28.25 -8.18
C MET A 292 -15.84 -29.16 -7.08
N VAL A 293 -16.40 -29.02 -5.87
CA VAL A 293 -16.13 -29.89 -4.72
C VAL A 293 -16.65 -31.31 -4.97
N GLU A 294 -17.83 -31.44 -5.57
CA GLU A 294 -18.39 -32.73 -6.00
C GLU A 294 -17.53 -33.41 -7.07
N VAL A 295 -16.94 -32.66 -8.01
CA VAL A 295 -16.05 -33.22 -9.04
C VAL A 295 -14.76 -33.79 -8.44
N CYS A 296 -14.16 -33.10 -7.45
CA CYS A 296 -12.99 -33.60 -6.71
C CYS A 296 -13.33 -34.80 -5.82
N ALA A 297 -14.53 -34.84 -5.25
CA ALA A 297 -14.99 -35.93 -4.40
C ALA A 297 -15.46 -37.18 -5.19
N ALA A 298 -15.95 -36.99 -6.43
CA ALA A 298 -16.60 -38.06 -7.21
C ALA A 298 -15.70 -38.73 -8.26
N ASN A 299 -14.66 -38.06 -8.78
CA ASN A 299 -13.92 -38.57 -9.94
C ASN A 299 -12.42 -38.72 -9.67
N GLY A 300 -11.97 -39.97 -9.52
CA GLY A 300 -10.55 -40.37 -9.41
C GLY A 300 -9.70 -40.16 -10.68
N ASP A 301 -10.05 -39.24 -11.57
CA ASP A 301 -9.39 -39.04 -12.87
C ASP A 301 -9.30 -37.57 -13.33
N VAL A 302 -9.34 -36.59 -12.42
CA VAL A 302 -8.99 -35.19 -12.76
C VAL A 302 -7.48 -35.08 -12.98
N LYS A 303 -7.01 -35.03 -14.23
CA LYS A 303 -5.59 -34.78 -14.56
C LYS A 303 -5.31 -33.29 -14.60
N LEU A 304 -4.57 -32.78 -13.62
CA LEU A 304 -4.07 -31.40 -13.67
C LEU A 304 -2.97 -31.27 -14.70
N LYS A 305 -3.04 -30.23 -15.55
CA LYS A 305 -2.00 -29.90 -16.52
C LYS A 305 -1.47 -28.50 -16.25
N PHE A 306 -0.20 -28.44 -15.85
CA PHE A 306 0.59 -27.23 -16.00
C PHE A 306 0.90 -27.03 -17.49
N GLY A 307 0.81 -25.80 -18.01
CA GLY A 307 1.04 -25.54 -19.44
C GLY A 307 0.62 -24.15 -19.92
N ASP A 308 0.49 -24.00 -21.24
CA ASP A 308 0.28 -22.72 -21.93
C ASP A 308 -0.89 -21.89 -21.38
N ALA A 309 -1.94 -22.57 -20.91
CA ALA A 309 -3.11 -21.91 -20.34
C ALA A 309 -2.77 -21.12 -19.05
N TRP A 310 -1.92 -21.62 -18.15
CA TRP A 310 -1.52 -20.85 -16.97
C TRP A 310 -0.82 -19.55 -17.36
N ARG A 311 0.08 -19.61 -18.34
CA ARG A 311 0.80 -18.45 -18.85
C ARG A 311 -0.13 -17.46 -19.55
N GLU A 312 -1.06 -17.94 -20.37
CA GLU A 312 -2.06 -17.10 -21.03
C GLU A 312 -2.94 -16.37 -20.00
N ASN A 313 -3.33 -17.06 -18.93
CA ASN A 313 -4.11 -16.47 -17.85
C ASN A 313 -3.34 -15.39 -17.09
N MET A 314 -2.07 -15.62 -16.74
CA MET A 314 -1.25 -14.60 -16.07
C MET A 314 -1.08 -13.35 -16.96
N LYS A 315 -0.88 -13.54 -18.27
CA LYS A 315 -0.85 -12.46 -19.25
C LYS A 315 -2.16 -11.67 -19.31
N GLU A 316 -3.30 -12.37 -19.34
CA GLU A 316 -4.61 -11.73 -19.36
C GLU A 316 -4.86 -10.90 -18.09
N LEU A 317 -4.45 -11.42 -16.93
CA LEU A 317 -4.56 -10.70 -15.66
C LEU A 317 -3.66 -9.47 -15.62
N ALA A 318 -2.41 -9.58 -16.05
CA ALA A 318 -1.52 -8.44 -16.17
C ALA A 318 -2.09 -7.39 -17.15
N ALA A 319 -2.63 -7.82 -18.30
CA ALA A 319 -3.24 -6.94 -19.30
C ALA A 319 -4.49 -6.21 -18.76
N LYS A 320 -5.22 -6.81 -17.81
CA LYS A 320 -6.36 -6.20 -17.11
C LYS A 320 -5.94 -5.28 -15.95
N GLY A 321 -4.63 -5.10 -15.71
CA GLY A 321 -4.08 -4.21 -14.69
C GLY A 321 -4.01 -4.82 -13.29
N HIS A 322 -4.09 -6.15 -13.15
CA HIS A 322 -3.86 -6.81 -11.88
C HIS A 322 -2.35 -6.80 -11.55
N ASN A 323 -2.02 -6.79 -10.26
CA ASN A 323 -0.64 -6.78 -9.75
C ASN A 323 -0.33 -7.93 -8.79
N ALA A 324 -1.31 -8.77 -8.48
CA ALA A 324 -1.19 -9.90 -7.57
C ALA A 324 -2.23 -10.97 -7.87
N VAL A 325 -1.94 -12.21 -7.47
CA VAL A 325 -2.82 -13.36 -7.61
C VAL A 325 -2.80 -14.21 -6.34
N PHE A 326 -3.98 -14.53 -5.76
CA PHE A 326 -4.04 -15.54 -4.70
C PHE A 326 -4.10 -16.92 -5.33
N ILE A 327 -3.24 -17.80 -4.85
CA ILE A 327 -3.13 -19.16 -5.34
C ILE A 327 -3.48 -20.10 -4.20
N ASP A 328 -4.68 -20.69 -4.31
CA ASP A 328 -5.08 -21.81 -3.48
C ASP A 328 -4.86 -23.10 -4.26
N PHE A 329 -4.00 -23.96 -3.71
CA PHE A 329 -3.64 -25.23 -4.32
C PHE A 329 -4.56 -26.38 -3.93
N ALA A 330 -5.36 -26.28 -2.86
CA ALA A 330 -6.14 -27.38 -2.28
C ALA A 330 -5.45 -28.76 -2.46
N CYS A 331 -6.05 -29.77 -3.11
CA CYS A 331 -5.39 -31.09 -3.31
C CYS A 331 -4.43 -31.18 -4.53
N GLY A 332 -4.13 -30.04 -5.17
CA GLY A 332 -3.45 -29.94 -6.46
C GLY A 332 -1.95 -29.72 -6.35
N TYR A 333 -1.46 -29.47 -5.15
CA TYR A 333 -0.04 -29.52 -4.82
C TYR A 333 0.25 -30.79 -4.06
N ARG A 334 1.35 -31.46 -4.41
CA ARG A 334 1.87 -32.58 -3.64
C ARG A 334 2.63 -32.05 -2.41
N TYR A 335 1.89 -31.77 -1.34
CA TYR A 335 2.43 -31.33 -0.06
C TYR A 335 3.48 -32.32 0.46
N PRO A 336 4.72 -31.89 0.73
CA PRO A 336 5.74 -32.73 1.37
C PRO A 336 5.29 -33.36 2.70
N SER A 337 4.53 -32.61 3.52
CA SER A 337 4.01 -33.07 4.81
C SER A 337 2.82 -34.02 4.70
N HIS A 338 2.01 -33.87 3.65
CA HIS A 338 0.76 -34.60 3.45
C HIS A 338 0.59 -35.08 1.99
N PRO A 339 1.48 -35.96 1.50
CA PRO A 339 1.44 -36.44 0.12
C PRO A 339 0.18 -37.24 -0.22
N GLU A 340 -0.52 -37.77 0.80
CA GLU A 340 -1.77 -38.50 0.64
C GLU A 340 -2.94 -37.63 0.16
N LEU A 341 -2.84 -36.31 0.28
CA LEU A 341 -3.87 -35.36 -0.19
C LEU A 341 -3.81 -35.16 -1.71
N ALA A 342 -2.70 -35.55 -2.35
CA ALA A 342 -2.45 -35.26 -3.75
C ALA A 342 -3.41 -36.05 -4.67
N VAL A 343 -4.17 -35.34 -5.50
CA VAL A 343 -4.92 -35.98 -6.60
C VAL A 343 -3.99 -36.39 -7.74
N LYS A 344 -4.49 -37.26 -8.63
CA LYS A 344 -3.74 -37.71 -9.81
C LYS A 344 -3.33 -36.51 -10.68
N GLY A 345 -2.03 -36.30 -10.86
CA GLY A 345 -1.50 -35.15 -11.61
C GLY A 345 -1.26 -33.90 -10.77
N ALA A 346 -1.42 -33.95 -9.45
CA ALA A 346 -0.96 -32.89 -8.54
C ALA A 346 0.48 -32.47 -8.84
N TRP A 347 0.70 -31.15 -8.82
CA TRP A 347 1.96 -30.49 -9.14
C TRP A 347 3.04 -30.85 -8.13
N SER A 348 4.25 -31.08 -8.66
CA SER A 348 5.45 -31.17 -7.84
C SER A 348 5.88 -29.78 -7.35
N GLU A 349 6.82 -29.73 -6.40
CA GLU A 349 7.45 -28.48 -5.95
C GLU A 349 8.08 -27.71 -7.12
N GLU A 350 8.68 -28.42 -8.08
CA GLU A 350 9.28 -27.82 -9.28
C GLU A 350 8.20 -27.18 -10.17
N ASP A 351 7.07 -27.87 -10.35
CA ASP A 351 5.95 -27.35 -11.16
C ASP A 351 5.33 -26.11 -10.52
N VAL A 352 5.15 -26.12 -9.19
CA VAL A 352 4.68 -24.94 -8.45
C VAL A 352 5.66 -23.80 -8.60
N THR A 353 6.95 -24.03 -8.36
CA THR A 353 7.99 -22.99 -8.50
C THR A 353 7.95 -22.35 -9.88
N ARG A 354 7.88 -23.17 -10.93
CA ARG A 354 7.77 -22.71 -12.32
C ARG A 354 6.50 -21.90 -12.55
N ALA A 355 5.37 -22.30 -11.97
CA ALA A 355 4.10 -21.57 -12.06
C ALA A 355 4.19 -20.18 -11.40
N LEU A 356 4.82 -20.11 -10.23
CA LEU A 356 5.03 -18.86 -9.50
C LEU A 356 5.95 -17.92 -10.27
N ASP A 357 6.99 -18.45 -10.92
CA ASP A 357 7.89 -17.65 -11.74
C ASP A 357 7.18 -17.06 -12.95
N VAL A 358 6.27 -17.81 -13.61
CA VAL A 358 5.43 -17.27 -14.68
C VAL A 358 4.56 -16.10 -14.19
N ALA A 359 3.97 -16.19 -13.00
CA ALA A 359 3.21 -15.06 -12.45
C ALA A 359 4.10 -13.83 -12.23
N ARG A 360 5.30 -14.04 -11.67
CA ARG A 360 6.29 -12.97 -11.42
C ARG A 360 6.80 -12.33 -12.72
N GLU A 361 7.04 -13.13 -13.76
CA GLU A 361 7.46 -12.68 -15.09
C GLU A 361 6.42 -11.71 -15.70
N GLU A 362 5.14 -11.97 -15.49
CA GLU A 362 4.03 -11.13 -15.97
C GLU A 362 3.75 -9.93 -15.03
N GLY A 363 4.56 -9.72 -13.99
CA GLY A 363 4.41 -8.60 -13.05
C GLY A 363 3.36 -8.81 -11.96
N LEU A 364 2.90 -10.04 -11.75
CA LEU A 364 1.95 -10.40 -10.70
C LEU A 364 2.67 -10.97 -9.47
N GLU A 365 2.38 -10.45 -8.28
CA GLU A 365 2.82 -11.06 -7.03
C GLU A 365 1.98 -12.32 -6.72
N PRO A 366 2.56 -13.53 -6.71
CA PRO A 366 1.83 -14.71 -6.29
C PRO A 366 1.76 -14.78 -4.77
N ILE A 367 0.55 -14.92 -4.24
CA ILE A 367 0.28 -14.95 -2.81
C ILE A 367 -0.36 -16.30 -2.44
N PRO A 368 0.26 -17.10 -1.55
CA PRO A 368 -0.32 -18.37 -1.12
C PRO A 368 -1.67 -18.15 -0.45
N CYS A 369 -2.62 -19.03 -0.71
CA CYS A 369 -3.94 -19.06 -0.09
C CYS A 369 -4.27 -20.47 0.39
N MET A 370 -5.00 -20.56 1.50
CA MET A 370 -5.52 -21.79 2.09
C MET A 370 -6.96 -21.54 2.54
N ASP A 371 -7.91 -22.24 1.92
CA ASP A 371 -9.34 -22.15 2.23
C ASP A 371 -9.81 -23.33 3.10
N PHE A 372 -10.01 -23.07 4.40
CA PHE A 372 -10.56 -24.04 5.34
C PHE A 372 -12.09 -23.97 5.48
N THR A 373 -12.77 -23.14 4.67
CA THR A 373 -14.22 -22.99 4.74
C THR A 373 -14.94 -24.20 4.18
N SER A 374 -15.92 -24.73 4.92
CA SER A 374 -16.85 -25.74 4.40
C SER A 374 -17.84 -25.14 3.39
N PRO A 375 -18.16 -25.82 2.27
CA PRO A 375 -17.68 -27.14 1.85
C PRO A 375 -16.39 -27.11 1.02
N ARG A 376 -15.75 -25.95 0.86
CA ARG A 376 -14.55 -25.76 0.02
C ARG A 376 -13.31 -26.48 0.55
N ASN A 377 -13.34 -26.94 1.80
CA ASN A 377 -12.32 -27.77 2.44
C ASN A 377 -12.54 -29.29 2.27
N SER A 378 -13.52 -29.72 1.47
CA SER A 378 -13.87 -31.13 1.27
C SER A 378 -12.70 -32.01 0.77
N TRP A 379 -11.71 -31.41 0.11
CA TRP A 379 -10.49 -32.06 -0.34
C TRP A 379 -9.61 -32.56 0.81
N LEU A 380 -9.87 -32.11 2.04
CA LEU A 380 -9.28 -32.67 3.26
C LEU A 380 -9.88 -34.05 3.64
N GLY A 381 -10.96 -34.47 2.98
CA GLY A 381 -11.62 -35.75 3.22
C GLY A 381 -12.11 -35.92 4.67
N ALA A 382 -11.92 -37.11 5.23
CA ALA A 382 -12.28 -37.41 6.63
C ALA A 382 -11.51 -36.57 7.67
N LYS A 383 -10.45 -35.85 7.26
CA LYS A 383 -9.71 -34.93 8.13
C LYS A 383 -10.44 -33.60 8.39
N ASN A 384 -11.68 -33.44 7.88
CA ASN A 384 -12.62 -32.34 8.18
C ASN A 384 -12.33 -31.76 9.57
N LEU A 385 -11.62 -30.62 9.63
CA LEU A 385 -10.98 -30.11 10.84
C LEU A 385 -11.95 -30.17 12.04
N PRO A 386 -11.84 -31.15 12.96
CA PRO A 386 -12.61 -31.09 14.18
C PRO A 386 -12.12 -29.91 15.02
N ALA A 387 -12.99 -29.40 15.89
CA ALA A 387 -12.75 -28.26 16.77
C ALA A 387 -11.32 -28.25 17.35
N ALA A 388 -10.63 -27.10 17.25
CA ALA A 388 -9.37 -26.68 17.89
C ALA A 388 -8.44 -27.76 18.54
N SER A 389 -8.30 -28.93 17.94
CA SER A 389 -7.51 -30.03 18.49
C SER A 389 -6.05 -29.86 18.07
N LYS A 390 -5.12 -30.34 18.91
CA LYS A 390 -3.69 -30.29 18.59
C LYS A 390 -3.40 -30.94 17.22
N GLU A 391 -4.00 -32.09 16.94
CA GLU A 391 -3.81 -32.81 15.67
C GLU A 391 -4.28 -31.99 14.46
N SER A 392 -5.44 -31.33 14.58
CA SER A 392 -5.99 -30.47 13.52
C SER A 392 -5.14 -29.22 13.27
N LEU A 393 -4.63 -28.61 14.34
CA LEU A 393 -3.77 -27.43 14.26
C LEU A 393 -2.40 -27.78 13.68
N ASP A 394 -1.81 -28.90 14.10
CA ASP A 394 -0.53 -29.40 13.58
C ASP A 394 -0.65 -29.67 12.07
N PHE A 395 -1.72 -30.34 11.66
CA PHE A 395 -2.04 -30.58 10.25
C PHE A 395 -2.17 -29.28 9.43
N CYS A 396 -2.93 -28.29 9.91
CA CYS A 396 -3.03 -26.99 9.24
C CYS A 396 -1.68 -26.28 9.12
N CYS A 397 -0.88 -26.30 10.19
CA CYS A 397 0.44 -25.68 10.22
C CYS A 397 1.43 -26.35 9.25
N ASP A 398 1.35 -27.67 9.10
CA ASP A 398 2.19 -28.43 8.16
C ASP A 398 1.88 -28.04 6.71
N LEU A 399 0.60 -27.93 6.34
CA LEU A 399 0.21 -27.44 5.01
C LEU A 399 0.66 -25.99 4.76
N ILE A 400 0.52 -25.11 5.75
CA ILE A 400 0.96 -23.71 5.67
C ILE A 400 2.47 -23.64 5.48
N LYS A 401 3.23 -24.44 6.24
CA LYS A 401 4.69 -24.51 6.15
C LYS A 401 5.13 -24.90 4.74
N ASP A 402 4.52 -25.94 4.17
CA ASP A 402 4.84 -26.41 2.83
C ASP A 402 4.60 -25.33 1.77
N LEU A 403 3.47 -24.60 1.88
CA LEU A 403 3.22 -23.45 1.00
C LEU A 403 4.22 -22.32 1.22
N VAL A 404 4.52 -21.95 2.46
CA VAL A 404 5.51 -20.89 2.75
C VAL A 404 6.88 -21.24 2.15
N ASN A 405 7.26 -22.51 2.21
CA ASN A 405 8.52 -22.99 1.64
C ASN A 405 8.53 -22.90 0.11
N VAL A 406 7.54 -23.47 -0.58
CA VAL A 406 7.52 -23.47 -2.05
C VAL A 406 7.30 -22.09 -2.66
N PHE A 407 6.63 -21.18 -1.94
CA PHE A 407 6.51 -19.78 -2.38
C PHE A 407 7.78 -18.95 -2.14
N GLY A 408 8.77 -19.45 -1.41
CA GLY A 408 10.03 -18.76 -1.20
C GLY A 408 9.92 -17.51 -0.32
N ARG A 409 9.19 -17.60 0.81
CA ARG A 409 8.90 -16.50 1.76
C ARG A 409 8.01 -15.39 1.18
N ALA A 410 6.79 -15.75 0.80
CA ALA A 410 5.77 -14.78 0.41
C ALA A 410 5.54 -13.73 1.52
N ARG A 411 5.38 -12.46 1.13
CA ARG A 411 5.11 -11.33 2.06
C ARG A 411 3.71 -11.42 2.68
N TYR A 412 2.80 -12.07 1.97
CA TYR A 412 1.41 -12.27 2.34
C TYR A 412 1.09 -13.75 2.29
N PHE A 413 0.16 -14.20 3.12
CA PHE A 413 -0.44 -15.52 3.04
C PHE A 413 -1.92 -15.34 3.28
N ARG A 414 -2.79 -16.04 2.55
CA ARG A 414 -4.24 -16.02 2.72
C ARG A 414 -4.78 -17.24 3.46
N ILE A 415 -5.51 -17.06 4.55
CA ILE A 415 -6.23 -18.14 5.25
C ILE A 415 -7.69 -17.74 5.30
N LYS A 416 -8.57 -18.57 4.74
CA LYS A 416 -10.01 -18.39 4.88
C LYS A 416 -10.53 -19.39 5.91
N THR A 417 -11.27 -18.88 6.87
CA THR A 417 -11.77 -19.64 8.02
C THR A 417 -13.28 -19.50 8.19
N ASP A 418 -13.99 -19.01 7.17
CA ASP A 418 -15.45 -18.87 7.26
C ASP A 418 -16.06 -20.24 7.62
N GLY A 419 -16.88 -20.30 8.66
CA GLY A 419 -17.47 -21.56 9.14
C GLY A 419 -16.65 -22.36 10.17
N LEU A 420 -15.44 -21.92 10.52
CA LEU A 420 -14.73 -22.41 11.71
C LEU A 420 -15.22 -21.68 12.97
N SER A 421 -15.11 -22.33 14.14
CA SER A 421 -15.40 -21.67 15.41
C SER A 421 -14.33 -20.61 15.74
N ASP A 422 -14.73 -19.55 16.44
CA ASP A 422 -13.79 -18.51 16.91
C ASP A 422 -12.62 -19.07 17.72
N GLU A 423 -12.87 -20.13 18.49
CA GLU A 423 -11.85 -20.85 19.25
C GLU A 423 -10.82 -21.51 18.33
N THR A 424 -11.28 -22.18 17.26
CA THR A 424 -10.41 -22.80 16.26
C THR A 424 -9.61 -21.76 15.50
N VAL A 425 -10.22 -20.62 15.15
CA VAL A 425 -9.52 -19.51 14.50
C VAL A 425 -8.43 -18.92 15.39
N ARG A 426 -8.71 -18.70 16.68
CA ARG A 426 -7.70 -18.24 17.65
C ARG A 426 -6.55 -19.23 17.80
N ALA A 427 -6.87 -20.50 18.05
CA ALA A 427 -5.87 -21.54 18.24
C ALA A 427 -4.99 -21.76 17.01
N LEU A 428 -5.56 -21.64 15.80
CA LEU A 428 -4.81 -21.69 14.55
C LEU A 428 -3.87 -20.50 14.40
N ASN A 429 -4.32 -19.28 14.73
CA ASN A 429 -3.47 -18.10 14.71
C ASN A 429 -2.30 -18.23 15.70
N ASP A 430 -2.56 -18.66 16.92
CA ASP A 430 -1.52 -18.86 17.94
C ASP A 430 -0.50 -19.91 17.49
N ALA A 431 -0.97 -21.04 16.94
CA ALA A 431 -0.12 -22.11 16.44
C ALA A 431 0.78 -21.70 15.26
N ILE A 432 0.31 -20.79 14.39
CA ILE A 432 1.09 -20.21 13.29
C ILE A 432 2.15 -19.24 13.82
N ILE A 433 1.79 -18.40 14.80
CA ILE A 433 2.69 -17.44 15.43
C ILE A 433 3.82 -18.16 16.17
N ASP A 434 3.49 -19.17 16.98
CA ASP A 434 4.45 -19.94 17.79
C ASP A 434 5.50 -20.65 16.94
N ARG A 435 5.12 -21.09 15.73
CA ARG A 435 6.02 -21.77 14.79
C ARG A 435 6.88 -20.82 13.95
N GLY A 436 6.74 -19.50 14.16
CA GLY A 436 7.58 -18.50 13.50
C GLY A 436 7.24 -18.23 12.03
N TYR A 437 6.02 -18.57 11.59
CA TYR A 437 5.56 -18.32 10.22
C TYR A 437 5.04 -16.89 9.99
N GLY A 438 5.19 -16.00 10.98
CA GLY A 438 4.80 -14.58 10.92
C GLY A 438 3.43 -14.31 11.53
N SER A 439 3.18 -13.04 11.91
CA SER A 439 1.85 -12.59 12.32
C SER A 439 1.00 -12.34 11.08
N CYS A 440 -0.01 -13.17 10.86
CA CYS A 440 -0.95 -13.05 9.75
C CYS A 440 -2.05 -12.04 10.13
N PRO A 441 -2.18 -10.87 9.47
CA PRO A 441 -3.27 -9.94 9.77
C PRO A 441 -4.54 -10.40 9.03
N TRP A 442 -5.41 -11.16 9.69
CA TRP A 442 -6.72 -11.57 9.13
C TRP A 442 -7.81 -10.53 9.36
N SER A 443 -8.60 -10.30 8.30
CA SER A 443 -9.90 -9.64 8.35
C SER A 443 -10.92 -10.53 9.06
N LEU A 444 -11.37 -10.13 10.25
CA LEU A 444 -12.58 -10.66 10.87
C LEU A 444 -13.80 -10.15 10.09
N LYS A 445 -14.47 -11.02 9.33
CA LYS A 445 -15.90 -10.87 9.06
C LYS A 445 -16.59 -11.97 9.86
N GLY A 446 -17.31 -11.59 10.91
CA GLY A 446 -18.03 -12.57 11.72
C GLY A 446 -18.55 -12.12 13.09
N ALA A 447 -18.41 -10.87 13.52
CA ALA A 447 -19.17 -10.38 14.67
C ALA A 447 -20.53 -9.87 14.17
N SER A 448 -21.50 -10.79 14.03
CA SER A 448 -22.90 -10.38 14.05
C SER A 448 -23.14 -9.62 15.34
N ALA A 449 -23.76 -8.45 15.22
CA ALA A 449 -24.29 -7.69 16.33
C ALA A 449 -25.17 -8.59 17.22
N ALA A 450 -24.62 -9.08 18.34
CA ALA A 450 -25.36 -9.60 19.48
C ALA A 450 -24.40 -9.89 20.63
N ALA A 451 -24.34 -8.95 21.59
CA ALA A 451 -24.21 -9.15 23.04
C ALA A 451 -23.38 -8.01 23.67
N ARG A 452 -24.15 -7.05 24.20
CA ARG A 452 -23.91 -6.09 25.29
C ARG A 452 -22.49 -5.80 25.75
#